data_AF-A0A2H3CIE2-F1
#
_entry.id   AF-A0A2H3CIE2-F1
#
_cell.length_a   1.000
_cell.length_b   1.000
_cell.length_c   1.000
_cell.angle_alpha   90.00
_cell.angle_beta   90.00
_cell.angle_gamma   90.00
#
_symmetry.space_group_name_H-M   'P 1'
#
loop_
_entity.id
_entity.type
_entity.pdbx_description
1 polymer ?
#
loop_
_entity_poly.entity_id
_entity_poly.type
_entity_poly.pdbx_seq_one_letter_code
_entity_poly.pdbx_strand_id
1 'polypeptide(L)' 'GDILYLDTPGNPTVVLNSAQSAADLFEKRSRNYSDRPDFTMMELAGWENMMGHMRYSDPWR' A
#
# COMPACT_ATOMS: atom_id res chain seq x y z
N GLY A 1 15.94 -8.12 -11.17
CA GLY A 1 14.52 -8.29 -11.50
C GLY A 1 13.79 -7.04 -11.05
N ASP A 2 12.76 -6.65 -11.77
CA ASP A 2 12.03 -5.40 -11.53
C ASP A 2 11.05 -5.48 -10.35
N ILE A 3 10.72 -6.69 -9.93
CA ILE A 3 9.86 -6.98 -8.78
C ILE A 3 10.59 -7.97 -7.89
N LEU A 4 10.66 -7.67 -6.60
CA LEU A 4 11.28 -8.51 -5.58
C LEU A 4 10.25 -8.87 -4.52
N TYR A 5 10.28 -10.12 -4.05
CA TYR A 5 9.49 -10.57 -2.93
C TYR A 5 10.38 -10.72 -1.69
N LEU A 6 9.93 -10.16 -0.57
CA LEU A 6 10.56 -10.25 0.72
C LEU A 6 9.59 -10.91 1.70
N ASP A 7 10.00 -12.04 2.26
CA ASP A 7 9.25 -12.71 3.32
C ASP A 7 9.58 -12.05 4.66
N THR A 8 8.95 -10.91 4.90
CA THR A 8 9.06 -10.17 6.16
C THR A 8 8.07 -10.74 7.19
N PRO A 9 8.51 -11.10 8.41
CA PRO A 9 7.66 -11.73 9.40
C PRO A 9 6.36 -10.97 9.64
N GLY A 10 5.23 -11.66 9.44
CA GLY A 10 3.87 -11.13 9.62
C GLY A 10 3.35 -10.23 8.49
N ASN A 11 4.21 -9.73 7.61
CA ASN A 11 3.83 -8.80 6.53
C ASN A 11 4.68 -9.04 5.28
N PRO A 12 4.44 -10.09 4.48
CA PRO A 12 5.19 -10.32 3.25
C PRO A 12 5.11 -9.10 2.33
N THR A 13 6.25 -8.65 1.81
CA THR A 13 6.37 -7.37 1.09
C THR A 13 6.86 -7.58 -0.33
N VAL A 14 6.24 -6.89 -1.28
CA VAL A 14 6.67 -6.85 -2.68
C VAL A 14 7.29 -5.48 -2.97
N VAL A 15 8.52 -5.46 -3.45
CA VAL A 15 9.26 -4.24 -3.82
C VAL A 15 9.29 -4.10 -5.33
N LEU A 16 8.87 -2.93 -5.83
CA LEU A 16 8.96 -2.56 -7.24
C LEU A 16 10.22 -1.71 -7.44
N ASN A 17 11.11 -2.16 -8.33
CA ASN A 17 12.43 -1.59 -8.55
C ASN A 17 12.58 -0.96 -9.95
N SER A 18 11.47 -0.72 -10.67
CA SER A 18 11.49 -0.02 -11.95
C SER A 18 10.29 0.92 -12.10
N ALA A 19 10.50 2.03 -12.81
CA ALA A 19 9.41 2.97 -13.10
C ALA A 19 8.29 2.31 -13.91
N GLN A 20 8.64 1.39 -14.81
CA GLN A 20 7.69 0.66 -15.63
C GLN A 20 6.76 -0.21 -14.78
N SER A 21 7.32 -1.01 -13.86
CA SER A 21 6.51 -1.85 -12.96
C SER A 21 5.64 -1.03 -12.01
N ALA A 22 6.15 0.11 -11.52
CA ALA A 22 5.38 1.05 -10.72
C ALA A 22 4.19 1.64 -11.51
N ALA A 23 4.39 2.10 -12.75
CA ALA A 23 3.31 2.62 -13.58
C ALA A 23 2.27 1.53 -13.93
N ASP A 24 2.72 0.31 -14.24
CA ASP A 24 1.82 -0.78 -14.59
C ASP A 24 0.90 -1.20 -13.43
N LEU A 25 1.37 -1.12 -12.19
CA LEU A 25 0.59 -1.48 -11.00
C LEU A 25 -0.14 -0.29 -10.38
N PHE A 26 0.55 0.82 -10.11
CA PHE A 26 -0.02 1.95 -9.37
C PHE A 26 -0.82 2.93 -10.21
N GLU A 27 -0.58 3.02 -11.51
CA GLU A 27 -1.34 3.91 -12.40
C GLU A 27 -2.41 3.12 -13.16
N LYS A 28 -1.99 2.18 -14.02
CA LYS A 28 -2.91 1.41 -14.87
C LYS A 28 -3.87 0.51 -14.10
N ARG A 29 -3.46 0.04 -12.91
CA ARG A 29 -4.23 -0.86 -12.05
C ARG A 29 -4.46 -0.25 -10.66
N SER A 30 -4.46 1.08 -10.57
CA SER A 30 -4.59 1.84 -9.31
C SER A 30 -5.69 1.31 -8.39
N ARG A 31 -6.89 1.02 -8.94
CA ARG A 31 -8.02 0.47 -8.16
C ARG A 31 -7.67 -0.78 -7.34
N ASN A 32 -6.73 -1.60 -7.78
CA ASN A 32 -6.34 -2.84 -7.09
C ASN A 32 -5.20 -2.63 -6.08
N TYR A 33 -4.40 -1.56 -6.24
CA TYR A 33 -3.15 -1.37 -5.48
C TYR A 33 -3.10 -0.06 -4.68
N SER A 34 -4.18 0.73 -4.71
CA SER A 34 -4.28 1.99 -3.95
C SER A 34 -4.70 1.81 -2.49
N ASP A 35 -4.93 0.58 -2.02
CA ASP A 35 -5.27 0.33 -0.62
C ASP A 35 -4.07 0.55 0.33
N ARG A 36 -4.34 0.57 1.63
CA ARG A 36 -3.33 0.77 2.68
C ARG A 36 -3.38 -0.41 3.67
N PRO A 37 -2.21 -0.92 4.11
CA PRO A 37 -2.16 -1.88 5.21
C PRO A 37 -2.73 -1.29 6.51
N ASP A 38 -3.20 -2.16 7.40
CA ASP A 38 -3.56 -1.73 8.75
C ASP A 38 -2.29 -1.52 9.56
N PHE A 39 -2.11 -0.32 10.11
CA PHE A 39 -0.98 0.01 10.96
C PHE A 39 -1.44 0.12 12.41
N THR A 40 -1.15 -0.89 13.24
CA THR A 40 -1.54 -0.90 14.67
C THR A 40 -1.06 0.36 15.42
N MET A 41 0.12 0.89 15.08
CA MET A 41 0.62 2.12 15.68
C MET A 41 -0.21 3.36 15.32
N MET A 42 -0.86 3.39 14.14
CA MET A 42 -1.73 4.52 13.75
C MET A 42 -2.99 4.55 14.60
N GLU A 43 -3.59 3.38 14.87
CA GLU A 43 -4.73 3.26 15.77
C GLU A 43 -4.36 3.68 17.21
N LEU A 44 -3.24 3.16 17.72
CA LEU A 44 -2.78 3.50 19.09
C LEU A 44 -2.41 4.98 19.25
N ALA A 45 -1.98 5.64 18.17
CA ALA A 45 -1.66 7.07 18.16
C ALA A 45 -2.89 7.97 17.94
N GLY A 46 -4.07 7.42 17.66
CA GLY A 46 -5.28 8.18 17.31
C GLY A 46 -5.23 8.83 15.93
N TRP A 47 -4.50 8.22 14.98
CA TRP A 47 -4.26 8.72 13.63
C TRP A 47 -5.02 7.93 12.55
N GLU A 48 -6.02 7.13 12.93
CA GLU A 48 -6.80 6.27 12.05
C GLU A 48 -7.55 7.04 10.94
N ASN A 49 -7.84 8.33 11.16
CA ASN A 49 -8.53 9.20 10.21
C ASN A 49 -7.59 10.01 9.32
N MET A 50 -6.28 9.76 9.37
CA MET A 50 -5.33 10.42 8.49
C MET A 50 -5.51 9.92 7.05
N MET A 51 -5.97 10.80 6.15
CA MET A 51 -6.28 10.44 4.75
C MET A 51 -5.15 9.70 4.02
N GLY A 52 -3.88 9.97 4.34
CA GLY A 52 -2.73 9.26 3.75
C GLY A 52 -2.61 7.76 4.13
N HIS A 53 -3.18 7.36 5.26
CA HIS A 53 -3.16 6.00 5.81
C HIS A 53 -4.52 5.30 5.76
N MET A 54 -5.55 5.99 5.29
CA MET A 54 -6.90 5.44 5.21
C MET A 54 -7.00 4.39 4.10
N ARG A 55 -7.73 3.30 4.39
CA ARG A 55 -8.00 2.24 3.42
C ARG A 55 -8.80 2.73 2.23
N TYR A 56 -8.57 2.12 1.07
CA TYR A 56 -9.30 2.42 -0.14
C TYR A 56 -10.78 2.03 0.03
N SER A 57 -11.62 3.04 0.14
CA SER A 57 -13.05 2.93 0.47
C SER A 57 -13.81 4.13 -0.09
N ASP A 58 -15.14 4.11 -0.05
CA ASP A 58 -15.95 5.25 -0.53
C ASP A 58 -15.66 6.57 0.21
N PRO A 59 -15.42 6.61 1.55
CA PRO A 59 -15.00 7.83 2.23
C PRO A 59 -13.63 8.35 1.80
N TRP A 60 -12.75 7.48 1.31
CA TRP A 60 -11.42 7.86 0.83
C TRP A 60 -11.45 8.42 -0.60
N ARG A 61 -12.38 7.94 -1.44
CA ARG A 61 -12.50 8.26 -2.87
C ARG A 61 -13.24 9.57 -3.11
#